data_AF-A0A0C9XFX0-F1
#
_entry.id   AF-A0A0C9XFX0-F1
#
_cell.length_a   1.000
_cell.length_b   1.000
_cell.length_c   1.000
_cell.angle_alpha   90.00
_cell.angle_beta   90.00
_cell.angle_gamma   90.00
#
_symmetry.space_group_name_H-M   'P 1'
#
loop_
_entity.id
_entity.type
_entity.pdbx_description
1 polymer ?
#
loop_
_entity_poly.entity_id
_entity_poly.type
_entity_poly.pdbx_seq_one_letter_code
_entity_poly.pdbx_strand_id
1 'polypeptide(L)'
;MIRKARQDFYVFELTKLMDGTMVVPERWYTKPAPQNSPPFDFEYWARAWRAHPVTSGGTRGYVIHTYDVVEVPASDLLLSFPHLLQTYHVNIQPDPRNIVGLIKARGHGVLPWTLTDPTIGNGWRKRARGHRVLSYMIWLYCDDTSGNMSKKWNKHNSFLFTAAGLPRVMVHKESSIHFLATSNIAPPLEMLDGIVDQLDHTQTHGIWAWDIEAREMVLVILAVLAMLGDNPMQSELACHVGLQGKFFCRNCWVQGVGADSRQPPESTGRAVLTNLDDDTRSIETGSHATDSDGSLHQGVARPLKGKGRRSETMQDLVDRARRFLGANTPRTHQDTIDRLRSMFHEIASGKGKTRYTKMKTDSGIKDTYMDVFIEHILKHVKGIRAGTDRYTEAVREITQGRPIEQFMSPVWRIKGLDPHQDTPVEVLHVILLGFVKYFWRDAISRLNDAQKAELQVRLVSFNISGLDIPPLAGKTLVQYAGSLTGHDFRAISQAAPFVLYDLVPRECFEAFLALSSLVPLVWQPCIVNIDEHLVVLQAAIDHFLNCTARWTPRWFNKPKFHILRHLPDHI
;
A
#
# COMPACT_ATOMS: atom_id res chain seq x y z
N MET A 1 -17.79 -3.20 18.40
CA MET A 1 -19.23 -3.01 18.69
C MET A 1 -19.42 -1.64 19.33
N ILE A 2 -20.65 -1.14 19.49
CA ILE A 2 -20.92 0.00 20.38
C ILE A 2 -21.98 -0.37 21.43
N ARG A 3 -21.96 0.32 22.58
CA ARG A 3 -22.89 0.11 23.70
C ARG A 3 -23.74 1.36 23.90
N LYS A 4 -25.06 1.24 23.73
CA LYS A 4 -26.04 2.32 23.91
C LYS A 4 -27.20 1.83 24.76
N ALA A 5 -27.62 2.59 25.77
CA ALA A 5 -28.77 2.26 26.61
C ALA A 5 -28.75 0.81 27.17
N ARG A 6 -27.56 0.35 27.60
CA ARG A 6 -27.28 -1.03 28.06
C ARG A 6 -27.48 -2.14 27.01
N GLN A 7 -27.69 -1.79 25.75
CA GLN A 7 -27.69 -2.71 24.62
C GLN A 7 -26.36 -2.64 23.86
N ASP A 8 -25.86 -3.79 23.44
CA ASP A 8 -24.66 -3.89 22.60
C ASP A 8 -25.04 -4.13 21.14
N PHE A 9 -24.50 -3.31 20.24
CA PHE A 9 -24.74 -3.35 18.80
C PHE A 9 -23.45 -3.78 18.09
N TYR A 10 -23.46 -4.99 17.53
CA TYR A 10 -22.31 -5.54 16.79
C TYR A 10 -22.46 -5.26 15.30
N VAL A 11 -21.31 -5.33 14.59
CA VAL A 11 -21.33 -5.39 13.12
C VAL A 11 -21.90 -6.74 12.67
N PHE A 12 -22.50 -6.74 11.48
CA PHE A 12 -23.08 -7.92 10.83
C PHE A 12 -24.18 -8.61 11.65
N GLU A 13 -24.96 -7.81 12.39
CA GLU A 13 -26.18 -8.23 13.06
C GLU A 13 -27.37 -7.34 12.69
N LEU A 14 -28.55 -7.95 12.62
CA LEU A 14 -29.78 -7.22 12.36
C LEU A 14 -30.12 -6.27 13.52
N THR A 15 -30.39 -5.01 13.19
CA THR A 15 -30.59 -3.90 14.13
C THR A 15 -31.82 -3.10 13.70
N LYS A 16 -32.67 -2.71 14.65
CA LYS A 16 -33.85 -1.86 14.39
C LYS A 16 -33.56 -0.42 14.81
N LEU A 17 -33.95 0.51 13.96
CA LEU A 17 -33.85 1.95 14.20
C LEU A 17 -35.13 2.52 14.83
N MET A 18 -35.07 3.75 15.34
CA MET A 18 -36.18 4.45 15.99
C MET A 18 -37.39 4.64 15.06
N ASP A 19 -37.16 4.82 13.76
CA ASP A 19 -38.18 4.92 12.70
C ASP A 19 -38.81 3.56 12.32
N GLY A 20 -38.31 2.46 12.90
CA GLY A 20 -38.72 1.09 12.59
C GLY A 20 -37.95 0.44 11.44
N THR A 21 -37.06 1.16 10.75
CA THR A 21 -36.19 0.62 9.68
C THR A 21 -35.29 -0.49 10.24
N MET A 22 -35.09 -1.54 9.44
CA MET A 22 -34.17 -2.63 9.75
C MET A 22 -32.88 -2.45 8.96
N VAL A 23 -31.74 -2.51 9.65
CA VAL A 23 -30.40 -2.34 9.08
C VAL A 23 -29.43 -3.39 9.62
N VAL A 24 -28.29 -3.55 8.94
CA VAL A 24 -27.16 -4.33 9.42
C VAL A 24 -25.91 -3.44 9.42
N PRO A 25 -25.35 -3.07 10.59
CA PRO A 25 -24.13 -2.28 10.66
C PRO A 25 -22.95 -3.01 10.02
N GLU A 26 -22.26 -2.35 9.08
CA GLU A 26 -21.04 -2.83 8.42
C GLU A 26 -19.80 -2.41 9.22
N ARG A 27 -19.73 -1.12 9.58
CA ARG A 27 -18.64 -0.55 10.40
C ARG A 27 -19.16 0.55 11.32
N TRP A 28 -18.47 0.72 12.45
CA TRP A 28 -18.66 1.83 13.39
C TRP A 28 -17.49 2.81 13.25
N TYR A 29 -17.78 4.10 13.32
CA TYR A 29 -16.81 5.19 13.26
C TYR A 29 -17.34 6.37 14.09
N THR A 30 -16.52 7.39 14.29
CA THR A 30 -16.90 8.61 15.00
C THR A 30 -16.92 9.81 14.06
N LYS A 31 -17.83 10.75 14.33
CA LYS A 31 -17.84 12.10 13.74
C LYS A 31 -17.70 13.13 14.87
N PRO A 32 -17.13 14.32 14.62
CA PRO A 32 -17.19 15.43 15.58
C PRO A 32 -18.65 15.72 15.94
N ALA A 33 -18.94 15.89 17.22
CA ALA A 33 -20.28 16.27 17.67
C ALA A 33 -20.68 17.68 17.14
N PRO A 34 -21.99 18.00 17.07
CA PRO A 34 -22.46 19.32 16.62
C PRO A 34 -21.87 20.49 17.40
N GLN A 35 -21.86 21.69 16.80
CA GLN A 35 -21.11 22.90 17.22
C GLN A 35 -21.31 23.42 18.67
N ASN A 36 -22.17 22.81 19.48
CA ASN A 36 -22.39 23.16 20.89
C ASN A 36 -21.80 22.15 21.90
N SER A 37 -21.16 21.08 21.42
CA SER A 37 -20.47 20.10 22.27
C SER A 37 -19.04 20.56 22.65
N PRO A 38 -18.45 20.02 23.73
CA PRO A 38 -17.04 20.23 24.06
C PRO A 38 -16.10 19.81 22.90
N PRO A 39 -14.91 20.42 22.78
CA PRO A 39 -13.87 19.90 21.90
C PRO A 39 -13.58 18.43 22.27
N PHE A 40 -13.39 17.58 21.25
CA PHE A 40 -13.19 16.13 21.38
C PHE A 40 -14.40 15.31 21.84
N ASP A 41 -15.60 15.89 21.88
CA ASP A 41 -16.83 15.10 21.97
C ASP A 41 -17.16 14.49 20.60
N PHE A 42 -17.42 13.19 20.58
CA PHE A 42 -17.57 12.40 19.35
C PHE A 42 -18.86 11.61 19.35
N GLU A 43 -19.67 11.79 18.30
CA GLU A 43 -20.83 10.94 18.08
C GLU A 43 -20.41 9.65 17.35
N TYR A 44 -20.89 8.50 17.82
CA TYR A 44 -20.76 7.24 17.09
C TYR A 44 -21.75 7.16 15.95
N TRP A 45 -21.25 6.77 14.78
CA TRP A 45 -22.03 6.51 13.57
C TRP A 45 -21.80 5.09 13.07
N ALA A 46 -22.83 4.48 12.51
CA ALA A 46 -22.75 3.26 11.72
C ALA A 46 -22.85 3.58 10.23
N ARG A 47 -21.98 2.97 9.44
CA ARG A 47 -22.28 2.71 8.03
C ARG A 47 -22.96 1.36 8.02
N ALA A 48 -24.17 1.29 7.48
CA ALA A 48 -25.02 0.11 7.57
C ALA A 48 -25.72 -0.18 6.24
N TRP A 49 -26.15 -1.42 6.05
CA TRP A 49 -26.92 -1.86 4.88
C TRP A 49 -28.39 -1.98 5.24
N ARG A 50 -29.30 -1.56 4.36
CA ARG A 50 -30.74 -1.78 4.58
C ARG A 50 -31.08 -3.27 4.49
N ALA A 51 -31.92 -3.73 5.40
CA ALA A 51 -32.45 -5.09 5.43
C ALA A 51 -33.97 -5.06 5.19
N HIS A 52 -34.42 -5.72 4.13
CA HIS A 52 -35.81 -5.69 3.71
C HIS A 52 -36.54 -6.98 4.12
N PRO A 53 -37.72 -6.88 4.75
CA PRO A 53 -38.53 -8.05 5.03
C PRO A 53 -39.07 -8.64 3.72
N VAL A 54 -38.91 -9.94 3.52
CA VAL A 54 -39.41 -10.66 2.34
C VAL A 54 -40.29 -11.84 2.77
N THR A 55 -41.21 -12.23 1.89
CA THR A 55 -42.00 -13.45 2.01
C THR A 55 -42.03 -14.11 0.64
N SER A 56 -41.41 -15.28 0.48
CA SER A 56 -41.32 -15.99 -0.79
C SER A 56 -41.32 -17.50 -0.55
N GLY A 57 -42.15 -18.25 -1.29
CA GLY A 57 -42.23 -19.71 -1.19
C GLY A 57 -42.61 -20.25 0.20
N GLY A 58 -43.29 -19.46 1.03
CA GLY A 58 -43.58 -19.81 2.43
C GLY A 58 -42.50 -19.39 3.44
N THR A 59 -41.30 -19.03 2.97
CA THR A 59 -40.21 -18.53 3.83
C THR A 59 -40.36 -17.03 4.07
N ARG A 60 -40.41 -16.64 5.35
CA ARG A 60 -40.53 -15.24 5.80
C ARG A 60 -39.27 -14.82 6.55
N GLY A 61 -38.50 -13.88 6.00
CA GLY A 61 -37.18 -13.49 6.51
C GLY A 61 -36.71 -12.14 6.01
N TYR A 62 -35.41 -11.87 6.07
CA TYR A 62 -34.78 -10.64 5.59
C TYR A 62 -33.81 -10.89 4.43
N VAL A 63 -33.82 -9.99 3.45
CA VAL A 63 -32.77 -9.87 2.42
C VAL A 63 -32.01 -8.57 2.67
N ILE A 64 -30.68 -8.66 2.70
CA ILE A 64 -29.81 -7.51 2.97
C ILE A 64 -29.30 -6.92 1.66
N HIS A 65 -29.52 -5.62 1.45
CA HIS A 65 -29.06 -4.92 0.25
C HIS A 65 -27.75 -4.20 0.56
N THR A 66 -26.60 -4.81 0.28
CA THR A 66 -25.29 -4.20 0.60
C THR A 66 -24.95 -3.02 -0.32
N TYR A 67 -25.72 -2.80 -1.39
CA TYR A 67 -25.68 -1.60 -2.22
C TYR A 67 -26.54 -0.44 -1.66
N ASP A 68 -27.44 -0.71 -0.72
CA ASP A 68 -28.30 0.29 -0.08
C ASP A 68 -27.66 0.69 1.25
N VAL A 69 -26.58 1.48 1.12
CA VAL A 69 -25.75 1.94 2.22
C VAL A 69 -26.36 3.19 2.83
N VAL A 70 -26.49 3.19 4.16
CA VAL A 70 -26.95 4.33 4.96
C VAL A 70 -25.93 4.68 6.04
N GLU A 71 -25.83 5.97 6.35
CA GLU A 71 -25.16 6.44 7.57
C GLU A 71 -26.21 6.62 8.67
N VAL A 72 -25.96 6.06 9.85
CA VAL A 72 -26.90 6.00 10.97
C VAL A 72 -26.21 6.51 12.24
N PRO A 73 -26.65 7.62 12.85
CA PRO A 73 -26.11 8.06 14.14
C PRO A 73 -26.53 7.09 15.25
N ALA A 74 -25.71 6.97 16.30
CA ALA A 74 -26.03 6.11 17.43
C ALA A 74 -27.33 6.53 18.14
N SER A 75 -27.73 7.80 18.06
CA SER A 75 -29.04 8.30 18.52
C SER A 75 -30.23 7.50 18.00
N ASP A 76 -30.12 6.94 16.79
CA ASP A 76 -31.24 6.35 16.06
C ASP A 76 -31.37 4.83 16.26
N LEU A 77 -30.45 4.21 16.99
CA LEU A 77 -30.50 2.78 17.32
C LEU A 77 -31.57 2.48 18.38
N LEU A 78 -32.56 1.64 18.07
CA LEU A 78 -33.65 1.25 18.99
C LEU A 78 -33.41 -0.14 19.59
N LEU A 79 -33.33 -1.19 18.76
CA LEU A 79 -33.18 -2.58 19.23
C LEU A 79 -31.94 -3.25 18.63
N SER A 80 -31.08 -3.74 19.51
CA SER A 80 -30.01 -4.70 19.19
C SER A 80 -30.57 -6.08 18.89
N PHE A 81 -29.78 -6.92 18.23
CA PHE A 81 -30.19 -8.27 17.82
C PHE A 81 -30.83 -9.13 18.94
N PRO A 82 -30.29 -9.23 20.17
CA PRO A 82 -30.94 -9.98 21.26
C PRO A 82 -32.31 -9.42 21.67
N HIS A 83 -32.50 -8.10 21.63
CA HIS A 83 -33.77 -7.46 21.97
C HIS A 83 -34.79 -7.57 20.84
N LEU A 84 -34.33 -7.62 19.58
CA LEU A 84 -35.15 -8.00 18.43
C LEU A 84 -35.72 -9.42 18.58
N LEU A 85 -34.92 -10.40 18.97
CA LEU A 85 -35.38 -11.78 19.21
C LEU A 85 -36.47 -11.88 20.29
N GLN A 86 -36.49 -10.96 21.26
CA GLN A 86 -37.50 -10.92 22.32
C GLN A 86 -38.82 -10.24 21.87
N THR A 87 -38.80 -9.45 20.80
CA THR A 87 -39.90 -8.51 20.48
C THR A 87 -40.48 -8.65 19.07
N TYR A 88 -39.84 -9.38 18.14
CA TYR A 88 -40.26 -9.45 16.74
C TYR A 88 -41.70 -9.97 16.53
N HIS A 89 -42.13 -10.95 17.35
CA HIS A 89 -43.49 -11.50 17.32
C HIS A 89 -44.55 -10.41 17.54
N VAL A 90 -44.35 -9.53 18.51
CA VAL A 90 -45.28 -8.44 18.86
C VAL A 90 -45.36 -7.40 17.74
N ASN A 91 -44.25 -7.18 17.03
CA ASN A 91 -44.15 -6.22 15.94
C ASN A 91 -44.61 -6.79 14.57
N ILE A 92 -45.10 -8.03 14.52
CA ILE A 92 -45.46 -8.75 13.27
C ILE A 92 -44.30 -8.76 12.25
N GLN A 93 -43.05 -8.71 12.72
CA GLN A 93 -41.85 -8.71 11.86
C GLN A 93 -41.43 -10.16 11.51
N PRO A 94 -40.71 -10.39 10.39
CA PRO A 94 -40.04 -11.67 10.17
C PRO A 94 -39.06 -12.02 11.30
N ASP A 95 -38.81 -13.31 11.49
CA ASP A 95 -37.82 -13.79 12.46
C ASP A 95 -36.43 -13.21 12.15
N PRO A 96 -35.80 -12.45 13.07
CA PRO A 96 -34.46 -11.88 12.87
C PRO A 96 -33.38 -12.93 12.55
N ARG A 97 -33.61 -14.20 12.89
CA ARG A 97 -32.70 -15.32 12.60
C ARG A 97 -32.78 -15.81 11.16
N ASN A 98 -33.84 -15.44 10.43
CA ASN A 98 -34.03 -15.86 9.05
C ASN A 98 -33.49 -14.81 8.09
N ILE A 99 -32.17 -14.78 7.92
CA ILE A 99 -31.51 -14.03 6.85
C ILE A 99 -31.49 -14.91 5.60
N VAL A 100 -32.31 -14.56 4.60
CA VAL A 100 -32.44 -15.29 3.32
C VAL A 100 -31.15 -15.16 2.50
N GLY A 101 -30.45 -14.04 2.64
CA GLY A 101 -29.18 -13.78 2.00
C GLY A 101 -28.93 -12.28 1.78
N LEU A 102 -27.97 -11.97 0.92
CA LEU A 102 -27.58 -10.61 0.56
C LEU A 102 -27.56 -10.37 -0.95
N ILE A 103 -27.85 -9.15 -1.38
CA ILE A 103 -27.75 -8.70 -2.77
C ILE A 103 -26.67 -7.63 -2.85
N LYS A 104 -25.62 -7.88 -3.65
CA LYS A 104 -24.46 -6.98 -3.78
C LYS A 104 -24.70 -5.78 -4.71
N ALA A 105 -25.56 -5.91 -5.70
CA ALA A 105 -25.89 -4.85 -6.66
C ALA A 105 -27.31 -5.07 -7.21
N ARG A 106 -27.99 -3.99 -7.61
CA ARG A 106 -29.35 -4.05 -8.17
C ARG A 106 -29.40 -4.95 -9.39
N GLY A 107 -30.40 -5.83 -9.46
CA GLY A 107 -30.58 -6.80 -10.56
C GLY A 107 -29.76 -8.09 -10.45
N HIS A 108 -28.88 -8.24 -9.45
CA HIS A 108 -28.17 -9.49 -9.21
C HIS A 108 -28.96 -10.42 -8.27
N GLY A 109 -28.69 -11.73 -8.38
CA GLY A 109 -29.30 -12.74 -7.52
C GLY A 109 -28.88 -12.65 -6.04
N VAL A 110 -29.63 -13.35 -5.19
CA VAL A 110 -29.36 -13.45 -3.74
C VAL A 110 -28.16 -14.38 -3.52
N LEU A 111 -27.15 -13.88 -2.81
CA LEU A 111 -26.00 -14.63 -2.34
C LEU A 111 -26.22 -15.10 -0.89
N PRO A 112 -25.63 -16.24 -0.47
CA PRO A 112 -25.75 -16.72 0.90
C PRO A 112 -25.16 -15.71 1.91
N TRP A 113 -25.77 -15.66 3.10
CA TRP A 113 -25.23 -14.91 4.23
C TRP A 113 -24.10 -15.70 4.90
N THR A 114 -22.93 -15.09 5.04
CA THR A 114 -21.71 -15.75 5.57
C THR A 114 -20.96 -14.94 6.63
N LEU A 115 -21.42 -13.73 6.97
CA LEU A 115 -20.69 -12.81 7.85
C LEU A 115 -20.91 -13.09 9.35
N THR A 116 -22.04 -13.71 9.71
CA THR A 116 -22.39 -14.19 11.05
C THR A 116 -23.28 -15.43 10.94
N ASP A 117 -23.36 -16.23 12.01
CA ASP A 117 -24.44 -17.20 12.17
C ASP A 117 -25.71 -16.43 12.60
N PRO A 118 -26.78 -16.37 11.79
CA PRO A 118 -27.95 -15.57 12.13
C PRO A 118 -28.79 -16.20 13.25
N THR A 119 -28.55 -17.46 13.64
CA THR A 119 -29.26 -18.12 14.75
C THR A 119 -28.67 -17.75 16.11
N ILE A 120 -27.37 -17.44 16.16
CA ILE A 120 -26.60 -17.11 17.38
C ILE A 120 -26.26 -15.61 17.44
N GLY A 121 -26.13 -14.96 16.29
CA GLY A 121 -25.59 -13.61 16.14
C GLY A 121 -24.06 -13.60 15.99
N ASN A 122 -23.46 -12.46 16.33
CA ASN A 122 -22.02 -12.26 16.24
C ASN A 122 -21.29 -13.06 17.35
N GLY A 123 -20.38 -13.96 16.94
CA GLY A 123 -19.66 -14.86 17.86
C GLY A 123 -18.86 -14.14 18.96
N TRP A 124 -18.51 -12.87 18.77
CA TRP A 124 -17.87 -12.06 19.80
C TRP A 124 -18.76 -11.83 21.04
N ARG A 125 -20.09 -11.88 20.92
CA ARG A 125 -21.01 -11.81 22.08
C ARG A 125 -20.71 -12.89 23.12
N LYS A 126 -20.51 -14.14 22.66
CA LYS A 126 -20.21 -15.30 23.50
C LYS A 126 -18.81 -15.19 24.13
N ARG A 127 -17.82 -14.73 23.36
CA ARG A 127 -16.43 -14.55 23.83
C ARG A 127 -16.32 -13.44 24.88
N ALA A 128 -16.98 -12.32 24.64
CA ALA A 128 -16.92 -11.14 25.50
C ALA A 128 -17.81 -11.22 26.75
N ARG A 129 -18.74 -12.20 26.86
CA ARG A 129 -19.56 -12.45 28.06
C ARG A 129 -20.31 -11.21 28.58
N GLY A 130 -20.72 -10.31 27.68
CA GLY A 130 -21.37 -9.05 28.04
C GLY A 130 -20.43 -7.88 28.34
N HIS A 131 -19.14 -7.99 28.07
CA HIS A 131 -18.20 -6.87 28.02
C HIS A 131 -18.14 -6.22 26.63
N ARG A 132 -17.66 -4.97 26.56
CA ARG A 132 -17.44 -4.25 25.30
C ARG A 132 -16.39 -4.95 24.43
N VAL A 133 -16.57 -4.89 23.11
CA VAL A 133 -15.62 -5.43 22.12
C VAL A 133 -15.11 -4.33 21.22
N LEU A 134 -13.82 -4.03 21.34
CA LEU A 134 -13.15 -2.90 20.68
C LEU A 134 -12.18 -3.41 19.60
N SER A 135 -12.04 -2.66 18.51
CA SER A 135 -10.97 -2.89 17.53
C SER A 135 -9.81 -1.98 17.86
N TYR A 136 -8.59 -2.53 17.93
CA TYR A 136 -7.35 -1.78 18.10
C TYR A 136 -6.59 -1.87 16.79
N MET A 137 -6.63 -0.78 16.02
CA MET A 137 -5.98 -0.69 14.72
C MET A 137 -4.52 -0.28 14.88
N ILE A 138 -3.62 -0.92 14.14
CA ILE A 138 -2.18 -0.63 14.15
C ILE A 138 -1.66 -0.30 12.75
N TRP A 139 -0.75 0.67 12.68
CA TRP A 139 0.20 0.78 11.58
C TRP A 139 1.31 -0.24 11.83
N LEU A 140 1.44 -1.26 10.98
CA LEU A 140 2.52 -2.23 11.07
C LEU A 140 3.68 -1.78 10.19
N TYR A 141 4.83 -1.46 10.79
CA TYR A 141 6.01 -1.01 10.06
C TYR A 141 7.01 -2.17 9.92
N CYS A 142 7.54 -2.35 8.72
CA CYS A 142 8.73 -3.13 8.46
C CYS A 142 9.68 -2.30 7.60
N ASP A 143 10.95 -2.28 7.96
CA ASP A 143 11.98 -1.62 7.16
C ASP A 143 13.37 -2.14 7.53
N ASP A 144 14.37 -1.72 6.78
CA ASP A 144 15.75 -2.03 7.09
C ASP A 144 16.46 -0.98 7.96
N THR A 145 17.30 -1.50 8.85
CA THR A 145 17.98 -0.73 9.89
C THR A 145 19.44 -1.17 9.95
N SER A 146 20.36 -0.22 10.14
CA SER A 146 21.78 -0.54 10.34
C SER A 146 22.02 -0.96 11.78
N GLY A 147 22.50 -2.19 11.99
CA GLY A 147 23.00 -2.64 13.29
C GLY A 147 24.35 -2.01 13.69
N ASN A 148 24.91 -1.14 12.86
CA ASN A 148 26.19 -0.47 13.08
C ASN A 148 26.03 1.06 13.07
N MET A 149 26.66 1.74 14.04
CA MET A 149 26.91 3.19 14.00
C MET A 149 27.97 3.60 12.95
N SER A 150 28.68 2.62 12.36
CA SER A 150 29.71 2.85 11.33
C SER A 150 29.17 2.60 9.92
N LYS A 151 29.89 3.09 8.89
CA LYS A 151 29.51 2.96 7.48
C LYS A 151 29.48 1.53 6.92
N LYS A 152 29.82 0.51 7.70
CA LYS A 152 29.75 -0.89 7.25
C LYS A 152 28.33 -1.40 7.44
N TRP A 153 27.54 -1.41 6.37
CA TRP A 153 26.13 -1.82 6.40
C TRP A 153 25.96 -3.23 6.99
N ASN A 154 25.20 -3.34 8.09
CA ASN A 154 24.84 -4.59 8.74
C ASN A 154 23.31 -4.62 8.85
N LYS A 155 22.67 -5.06 7.77
CA LYS A 155 21.22 -4.96 7.57
C LYS A 155 20.46 -5.80 8.60
N HIS A 156 19.57 -5.16 9.33
CA HIS A 156 18.56 -5.80 10.17
C HIS A 156 17.18 -5.39 9.65
N ASN A 157 16.30 -6.36 9.39
CA ASN A 157 14.89 -6.09 9.16
C ASN A 157 14.22 -5.95 10.54
N SER A 158 13.46 -4.89 10.75
CA SER A 158 12.83 -4.61 12.05
C SER A 158 11.33 -4.40 11.88
N PHE A 159 10.53 -5.15 12.65
CA PHE A 159 9.09 -4.97 12.76
C PHE A 159 8.75 -4.15 14.01
N LEU A 160 7.96 -3.10 13.80
CA LEU A 160 7.42 -2.23 14.86
C LEU A 160 5.94 -1.95 14.55
N PHE A 161 5.19 -1.46 15.54
CA PHE A 161 3.85 -0.93 15.29
C PHE A 161 3.56 0.31 16.14
N THR A 162 2.59 1.10 15.67
CA THR A 162 2.00 2.20 16.44
C THR A 162 0.48 2.13 16.31
N ALA A 163 -0.24 2.45 17.38
CA ALA A 163 -1.70 2.50 17.36
C ALA A 163 -2.20 3.59 16.40
N ALA A 164 -3.04 3.19 15.45
CA ALA A 164 -3.47 4.06 14.36
C ALA A 164 -4.45 5.16 14.78
N GLY A 165 -5.21 4.92 15.87
CA GLY A 165 -6.13 5.91 16.45
C GLY A 165 -5.46 6.97 17.35
N LEU A 166 -4.13 7.00 17.47
CA LEU A 166 -3.45 8.00 18.29
C LEU A 166 -3.48 9.38 17.63
N PRO A 167 -3.70 10.47 18.41
CA PRO A 167 -3.50 11.83 17.91
C PRO A 167 -2.09 12.01 17.35
N ARG A 168 -1.93 12.81 16.29
CA ARG A 168 -0.62 13.07 15.64
C ARG A 168 0.48 13.53 16.61
N VAL A 169 0.13 14.28 17.66
CA VAL A 169 1.08 14.72 18.71
C VAL A 169 1.57 13.59 19.62
N MET A 170 0.90 12.42 19.60
CA MET A 170 1.28 11.21 20.33
C MET A 170 1.93 10.17 19.40
N VAL A 171 1.45 10.03 18.15
CA VAL A 171 1.88 8.96 17.23
C VAL A 171 3.40 8.92 16.97
N HIS A 172 4.07 10.08 17.03
CA HIS A 172 5.51 10.21 16.82
C HIS A 172 6.36 10.19 18.12
N LYS A 173 5.74 9.96 19.29
CA LYS A 173 6.49 9.79 20.54
C LYS A 173 7.07 8.38 20.62
N GLU A 174 8.30 8.26 21.11
CA GLU A 174 8.98 6.97 21.32
C GLU A 174 8.12 5.99 22.15
N SER A 175 7.40 6.49 23.16
CA SER A 175 6.46 5.71 23.99
C SER A 175 5.29 5.09 23.24
N SER A 176 5.04 5.51 22.00
CA SER A 176 3.97 5.03 21.12
C SER A 176 4.50 4.19 19.95
N ILE A 177 5.81 3.95 19.88
CA ILE A 177 6.44 3.09 18.89
C ILE A 177 6.79 1.77 19.58
N HIS A 178 6.05 0.72 19.27
CA HIS A 178 6.16 -0.57 19.92
C HIS A 178 6.97 -1.54 19.05
N PHE A 179 8.13 -1.96 19.56
CA PHE A 179 8.97 -2.96 18.92
C PHE A 179 8.35 -4.37 18.98
N LEU A 180 8.43 -5.12 17.88
CA LEU A 180 8.01 -6.53 17.82
C LEU A 180 9.21 -7.48 17.70
N ALA A 181 10.01 -7.31 16.65
CA ALA A 181 11.13 -8.20 16.36
C ALA A 181 12.17 -7.51 15.47
N THR A 182 13.43 -7.96 15.55
CA THR A 182 14.49 -7.59 14.60
C THR A 182 15.31 -8.83 14.24
N SER A 183 15.79 -8.91 13.00
CA SER A 183 16.65 -9.99 12.55
C SER A 183 17.56 -9.57 11.39
N ASN A 184 18.80 -10.05 11.42
CA ASN A 184 19.76 -9.98 10.32
C ASN A 184 19.92 -11.32 9.58
N ILE A 185 19.19 -12.37 9.99
CA ILE A 185 19.25 -13.72 9.39
C ILE A 185 17.92 -14.16 8.76
N ALA A 186 16.80 -13.87 9.43
CA ALA A 186 15.46 -14.18 8.93
C ALA A 186 15.00 -13.07 7.96
N PRO A 187 14.49 -13.41 6.75
CA PRO A 187 13.85 -12.45 5.86
C PRO A 187 12.55 -11.87 6.45
N PRO A 188 12.07 -10.72 5.95
CA PRO A 188 10.88 -10.06 6.48
C PRO A 188 9.63 -10.94 6.52
N LEU A 189 9.40 -11.77 5.48
CA LEU A 189 8.23 -12.64 5.42
C LEU A 189 8.32 -13.85 6.37
N GLU A 190 9.53 -14.31 6.71
CA GLU A 190 9.71 -15.36 7.74
C GLU A 190 9.43 -14.79 9.15
N MET A 191 9.91 -13.57 9.42
CA MET A 191 9.58 -12.85 10.66
C MET A 191 8.07 -12.56 10.77
N LEU A 192 7.44 -12.18 9.65
CA LEU A 192 6.01 -11.90 9.58
C LEU A 192 5.17 -13.15 9.88
N ASP A 193 5.64 -14.37 9.57
CA ASP A 193 4.90 -15.61 9.79
C ASP A 193 4.53 -15.80 11.27
N GLY A 194 5.50 -15.61 12.17
CA GLY A 194 5.27 -15.65 13.61
C GLY A 194 4.42 -14.49 14.16
N ILE A 195 4.53 -13.29 13.56
CA ILE A 195 3.67 -12.14 13.90
C ILE A 195 2.22 -12.42 13.48
N VAL A 196 2.03 -13.08 12.33
CA VAL A 196 0.71 -13.42 11.77
C VAL A 196 0.01 -14.51 12.60
N ASP A 197 0.74 -15.47 13.15
CA ASP A 197 0.18 -16.45 14.09
C ASP A 197 -0.30 -15.76 15.39
N GLN A 198 0.41 -14.74 15.87
CA GLN A 198 -0.05 -13.90 16.98
C GLN A 198 -1.28 -13.07 16.60
N LEU A 199 -1.29 -12.44 15.41
CA LEU A 199 -2.44 -11.70 14.89
C LEU A 199 -3.68 -12.61 14.81
N ASP A 200 -3.57 -13.81 14.21
CA ASP A 200 -4.67 -14.76 14.13
C ASP A 200 -5.17 -15.18 15.52
N HIS A 201 -4.26 -15.45 16.46
CA HIS A 201 -4.63 -15.76 17.84
C HIS A 201 -5.45 -14.63 18.47
N THR A 202 -5.02 -13.37 18.35
CA THR A 202 -5.76 -12.21 18.87
C THR A 202 -7.09 -11.97 18.15
N GLN A 203 -7.16 -12.21 16.85
CA GLN A 203 -8.38 -12.10 16.03
C GLN A 203 -9.33 -13.29 16.24
N THR A 204 -8.87 -14.39 16.84
CA THR A 204 -9.67 -15.57 17.16
C THR A 204 -10.13 -15.59 18.62
N HIS A 205 -9.36 -15.04 19.56
CA HIS A 205 -9.68 -15.10 20.99
C HIS A 205 -10.02 -13.73 21.60
N GLY A 206 -9.46 -12.65 21.06
CA GLY A 206 -9.43 -11.33 21.66
C GLY A 206 -8.41 -11.24 22.81
N ILE A 207 -8.02 -10.02 23.16
CA ILE A 207 -7.14 -9.69 24.28
C ILE A 207 -7.99 -9.05 25.37
N TRP A 208 -7.96 -9.58 26.59
CA TRP A 208 -8.62 -8.93 27.73
C TRP A 208 -7.79 -7.75 28.23
N ALA A 209 -8.39 -6.56 28.27
CA ALA A 209 -7.77 -5.34 28.76
C ALA A 209 -8.70 -4.62 29.74
N TRP A 210 -8.14 -3.81 30.64
CA TRP A 210 -8.92 -2.88 31.45
C TRP A 210 -9.03 -1.54 30.73
N ASP A 211 -10.25 -1.10 30.47
CA ASP A 211 -10.52 0.22 29.90
C ASP A 211 -10.67 1.24 31.04
N ILE A 212 -9.79 2.24 31.08
CA ILE A 212 -9.72 3.22 32.16
C ILE A 212 -10.88 4.23 32.12
N GLU A 213 -11.42 4.53 30.94
CA GLU A 213 -12.51 5.48 30.73
C GLU A 213 -13.86 4.82 31.00
N ALA A 214 -14.06 3.63 30.42
CA ALA A 214 -15.25 2.80 30.64
C ALA A 214 -15.30 2.18 32.03
N ARG A 215 -14.15 2.07 32.72
CA ARG A 215 -13.95 1.45 34.04
C ARG A 215 -14.49 0.02 34.11
N GLU A 216 -14.27 -0.75 33.04
CA GLU A 216 -14.60 -2.17 32.97
C GLU A 216 -13.53 -2.96 32.21
N MET A 217 -13.58 -4.29 32.33
CA MET A 217 -12.88 -5.16 31.40
C MET A 217 -13.50 -5.05 30.00
N VAL A 218 -12.66 -5.03 28.98
CA VAL A 218 -13.04 -5.02 27.56
C VAL A 218 -12.26 -6.10 26.81
N LEU A 219 -12.84 -6.57 25.70
CA LEU A 219 -12.19 -7.52 24.80
C LEU A 219 -11.71 -6.79 23.55
N VAL A 220 -10.40 -6.74 23.36
CA VAL A 220 -9.74 -6.01 22.26
C VAL A 220 -9.41 -6.98 21.13
N ILE A 221 -9.69 -6.57 19.89
CA ILE A 221 -9.35 -7.30 18.66
C ILE A 221 -8.28 -6.48 17.93
N LEU A 222 -7.12 -7.07 17.68
CA LEU A 222 -6.04 -6.41 16.95
C LEU A 222 -6.32 -6.45 15.43
N ALA A 223 -6.11 -5.34 14.74
CA ALA A 223 -6.25 -5.25 13.29
C ALA A 223 -5.10 -4.44 12.70
N VAL A 224 -4.46 -4.95 11.64
CA VAL A 224 -3.51 -4.16 10.85
C VAL A 224 -4.32 -3.23 9.97
N LEU A 225 -4.15 -1.91 10.12
CA LEU A 225 -4.80 -0.92 9.25
C LEU A 225 -4.08 -0.84 7.91
N ALA A 226 -2.74 -0.82 7.94
CA ALA A 226 -1.88 -0.83 6.78
C ALA A 226 -0.45 -1.19 7.16
N MET A 227 0.33 -1.59 6.16
CA MET A 227 1.75 -1.88 6.28
C MET A 227 2.62 -0.76 5.71
N LEU A 228 3.52 -0.26 6.55
CA LEU A 228 4.45 0.82 6.23
C LEU A 228 5.87 0.29 6.02
N GLY A 229 6.61 0.93 5.13
CA GLY A 229 7.99 0.59 4.76
C GLY A 229 8.40 1.33 3.48
N ASP A 230 9.65 1.21 3.07
CA ASP A 230 10.11 1.77 1.80
C ASP A 230 9.51 1.06 0.55
N ASN A 231 9.77 1.56 -0.65
CA ASN A 231 9.17 0.99 -1.87
C ASN A 231 9.59 -0.48 -2.16
N PRO A 232 10.89 -0.86 -1.99
CA PRO A 232 11.33 -2.24 -1.89
C PRO A 232 10.56 -3.09 -0.87
N MET A 233 10.45 -2.67 0.38
CA MET A 233 9.80 -3.43 1.45
C MET A 233 8.30 -3.58 1.21
N GLN A 234 7.61 -2.52 0.79
CA GLN A 234 6.21 -2.59 0.38
C GLN A 234 6.00 -3.54 -0.81
N SER A 235 6.99 -3.68 -1.71
CA SER A 235 6.92 -4.67 -2.78
C SER A 235 7.10 -6.10 -2.26
N GLU A 236 8.03 -6.33 -1.33
CA GLU A 236 8.22 -7.64 -0.70
C GLU A 236 6.95 -8.07 0.07
N LEU A 237 6.38 -7.18 0.88
CA LEU A 237 5.16 -7.40 1.65
C LEU A 237 3.93 -7.63 0.76
N ALA A 238 3.84 -7.00 -0.42
CA ALA A 238 2.76 -7.21 -1.40
C ALA A 238 3.01 -8.38 -2.37
N CYS A 239 4.04 -9.19 -2.17
CA CYS A 239 4.49 -10.25 -3.09
C CYS A 239 4.63 -9.73 -4.54
N HIS A 240 5.17 -8.53 -4.68
CA HIS A 240 5.34 -7.80 -5.92
C HIS A 240 6.81 -7.80 -6.36
N VAL A 241 7.07 -7.92 -7.66
CA VAL A 241 8.42 -8.06 -8.22
C VAL A 241 9.32 -6.82 -8.04
N GLY A 242 8.75 -5.68 -7.66
CA GLY A 242 9.45 -4.42 -7.42
C GLY A 242 9.48 -3.49 -8.63
N LEU A 243 9.99 -2.27 -8.42
CA LEU A 243 9.86 -1.14 -9.35
C LEU A 243 10.57 -1.32 -10.71
N GLN A 244 11.44 -2.33 -10.86
CA GLN A 244 12.12 -2.67 -12.12
C GLN A 244 11.41 -3.79 -12.91
N GLY A 245 10.27 -4.28 -12.42
CA GLY A 245 9.49 -5.34 -13.06
C GLY A 245 8.80 -4.92 -14.36
N LYS A 246 8.39 -5.93 -15.15
CA LYS A 246 7.51 -5.73 -16.32
C LYS A 246 6.20 -5.06 -15.90
N PHE A 247 5.60 -5.52 -14.81
CA PHE A 247 4.56 -4.79 -14.08
C PHE A 247 5.23 -4.27 -12.81
N PHE A 248 5.38 -2.96 -12.72
CA PHE A 248 6.19 -2.31 -11.67
C PHE A 248 5.36 -1.68 -10.55
N CYS A 249 4.03 -1.67 -10.68
CA CYS A 249 3.11 -1.14 -9.68
C CYS A 249 2.49 -2.28 -8.88
N ARG A 250 2.49 -2.13 -7.55
CA ARG A 250 1.80 -3.02 -6.61
C ARG A 250 0.28 -2.76 -6.53
N ASN A 251 -0.20 -1.57 -6.89
CA ASN A 251 -1.62 -1.25 -6.82
C ASN A 251 -2.39 -1.65 -8.10
N CYS A 252 -1.74 -1.72 -9.27
CA CYS A 252 -2.42 -1.97 -10.54
C CYS A 252 -1.56 -2.69 -11.60
N TRP A 253 -2.21 -3.10 -12.70
CA TRP A 253 -1.62 -3.87 -13.80
C TRP A 253 -0.91 -3.03 -14.89
N VAL A 254 -0.37 -1.86 -14.54
CA VAL A 254 0.45 -1.05 -15.48
C VAL A 254 1.74 -1.76 -15.88
N GLN A 255 2.16 -1.59 -17.13
CA GLN A 255 3.38 -2.20 -17.68
C GLN A 255 4.48 -1.17 -17.97
N GLY A 256 5.72 -1.56 -17.70
CA GLY A 256 6.93 -0.78 -17.95
C GLY A 256 7.53 -0.97 -19.34
N VAL A 257 8.72 -0.41 -19.53
CA VAL A 257 9.41 -0.38 -20.83
C VAL A 257 9.86 -1.79 -21.26
N GLY A 258 9.29 -2.30 -22.35
CA GLY A 258 9.73 -3.56 -23.00
C GLY A 258 8.62 -4.53 -23.40
N ALA A 259 7.35 -4.25 -23.10
CA ALA A 259 6.25 -5.16 -23.41
C ALA A 259 5.99 -5.38 -24.92
N ASP A 260 6.25 -4.38 -25.78
CA ASP A 260 5.92 -4.43 -27.21
C ASP A 260 7.03 -4.98 -28.12
N SER A 261 8.23 -5.25 -27.59
CA SER A 261 9.27 -5.90 -28.40
C SER A 261 8.87 -7.35 -28.68
N ARG A 262 8.38 -7.62 -29.89
CA ARG A 262 8.07 -8.94 -30.46
C ARG A 262 9.33 -9.81 -30.63
N GLN A 263 10.02 -10.14 -29.54
CA GLN A 263 11.12 -11.11 -29.52
C GLN A 263 10.95 -12.03 -28.30
N PRO A 264 11.20 -13.35 -28.44
CA PRO A 264 11.23 -14.24 -27.29
C PRO A 264 12.38 -13.84 -26.34
N PRO A 265 12.24 -14.05 -25.02
CA PRO A 265 13.36 -13.87 -24.11
C PRO A 265 14.43 -14.93 -24.38
N GLU A 266 15.62 -14.50 -24.81
CA GLU A 266 16.77 -15.40 -24.91
C GLU A 266 17.15 -15.94 -23.52
N SER A 267 17.31 -17.26 -23.44
CA SER A 267 17.56 -17.97 -22.19
C SER A 267 19.00 -17.81 -21.72
N THR A 268 19.30 -16.77 -20.94
CA THR A 268 20.52 -16.71 -20.13
C THR A 268 20.17 -16.52 -18.66
N GLY A 269 20.14 -17.63 -17.93
CA GLY A 269 19.97 -17.61 -16.48
C GLY A 269 21.25 -17.12 -15.80
N ARG A 270 21.23 -15.90 -15.25
CA ARG A 270 22.22 -15.44 -14.28
C ARG A 270 21.51 -14.70 -13.16
N ALA A 271 21.73 -15.14 -11.92
CA ALA A 271 21.16 -14.48 -10.75
C ALA A 271 21.72 -13.07 -10.66
N VAL A 272 20.83 -12.07 -10.61
CA VAL A 272 21.21 -10.69 -10.30
C VAL A 272 21.32 -10.59 -8.79
N LEU A 273 22.55 -10.47 -8.29
CA LEU A 273 22.81 -10.10 -6.91
C LEU A 273 22.24 -8.71 -6.65
N THR A 274 21.53 -8.57 -5.55
CA THR A 274 20.95 -7.32 -5.09
C THR A 274 22.04 -6.38 -4.60
N ASN A 275 22.33 -5.33 -5.38
CA ASN A 275 22.79 -4.07 -4.81
C ASN A 275 21.59 -3.13 -4.76
N LEU A 276 21.25 -2.69 -3.55
CA LEU A 276 20.48 -1.47 -3.34
C LEU A 276 21.32 -0.27 -3.83
N ASP A 277 20.64 0.84 -4.14
CA ASP A 277 21.26 2.08 -4.66
C ASP A 277 21.99 1.98 -6.01
N ASP A 278 21.24 1.72 -7.09
CA ASP A 278 21.54 2.45 -8.34
C ASP A 278 20.30 2.70 -9.21
N ASP A 279 19.60 3.81 -8.94
CA ASP A 279 18.45 4.27 -9.74
C ASP A 279 18.92 5.17 -10.92
N THR A 280 20.04 4.80 -11.54
CA THR A 280 20.78 5.63 -12.49
C THR A 280 20.66 5.13 -13.92
N ARG A 281 19.58 5.54 -14.58
CA ARG A 281 19.65 5.94 -15.99
C ARG A 281 19.69 7.46 -16.05
N SER A 282 20.88 7.99 -16.27
CA SER A 282 21.09 9.38 -16.69
C SER A 282 20.33 9.63 -17.99
N ILE A 283 19.71 10.81 -18.09
CA ILE A 283 19.16 11.29 -19.35
C ILE A 283 20.34 11.85 -20.14
N GLU A 284 20.93 11.05 -21.03
CA GLU A 284 21.92 11.56 -21.95
C GLU A 284 21.29 12.62 -22.86
N THR A 285 21.73 13.87 -22.69
CA THR A 285 21.60 14.97 -23.65
C THR A 285 22.98 15.23 -24.20
N GLY A 286 23.16 14.98 -25.50
CA GLY A 286 24.44 15.21 -26.16
C GLY A 286 24.71 16.69 -26.36
N SER A 287 25.83 17.18 -25.83
CA SER A 287 26.42 18.47 -26.17
C SER A 287 27.91 18.25 -26.44
N HIS A 288 28.36 18.61 -27.64
CA HIS A 288 29.77 18.57 -28.00
C HIS A 288 30.56 19.63 -27.22
N ALA A 289 31.63 19.20 -26.57
CA ALA A 289 32.78 20.03 -26.23
C ALA A 289 34.04 19.16 -26.35
N THR A 290 35.03 19.65 -27.08
CA THR A 290 36.35 19.03 -27.18
C THR A 290 37.19 19.45 -25.99
N ASP A 291 38.07 18.56 -25.51
CA ASP A 291 39.53 18.77 -25.62
C ASP A 291 40.34 17.55 -25.12
N SER A 292 41.53 17.42 -25.69
CA SER A 292 42.63 16.48 -25.40
C SER A 292 43.40 16.86 -24.13
N ASP A 293 44.24 16.05 -23.46
CA ASP A 293 44.68 14.64 -23.61
C ASP A 293 44.97 14.07 -22.17
N GLY A 294 45.59 12.90 -21.89
CA GLY A 294 46.26 11.90 -22.73
C GLY A 294 47.03 10.83 -21.92
N SER A 295 47.39 9.70 -22.55
CA SER A 295 48.31 8.63 -22.06
C SER A 295 47.93 7.86 -20.76
N LEU A 296 48.13 6.54 -20.59
CA LEU A 296 48.64 5.43 -21.42
C LEU A 296 48.06 4.07 -20.91
N HIS A 297 48.08 3.04 -21.77
CA HIS A 297 47.74 1.59 -21.64
C HIS A 297 47.58 0.95 -20.23
N GLN A 298 46.69 -0.05 -20.01
CA GLN A 298 46.67 -1.37 -20.66
C GLN A 298 45.27 -1.98 -20.87
N GLY A 299 45.17 -2.94 -21.80
CA GLY A 299 43.91 -3.34 -22.44
C GLY A 299 43.10 -4.45 -21.75
N VAL A 300 41.78 -4.31 -21.79
CA VAL A 300 40.80 -5.39 -21.63
C VAL A 300 39.91 -5.39 -22.87
N ALA A 301 39.75 -6.55 -23.52
CA ALA A 301 38.98 -6.66 -24.76
C ALA A 301 37.50 -6.33 -24.52
N ARG A 302 37.00 -5.28 -25.20
CA ARG A 302 35.57 -4.94 -25.20
C ARG A 302 34.77 -6.01 -25.97
N PRO A 303 33.68 -6.56 -25.40
CA PRO A 303 32.73 -7.36 -26.18
C PRO A 303 32.12 -6.52 -27.31
N LEU A 304 31.88 -7.17 -28.45
CA LEU A 304 31.29 -6.57 -29.64
C LEU A 304 29.91 -5.97 -29.34
N LYS A 305 29.64 -4.78 -29.91
CA LYS A 305 28.36 -4.07 -29.76
C LYS A 305 27.19 -4.96 -30.21
N GLY A 306 26.24 -5.20 -29.30
CA GLY A 306 24.94 -5.74 -29.66
C GLY A 306 24.22 -4.82 -30.67
N LYS A 307 23.40 -5.42 -31.55
CA LYS A 307 22.67 -4.71 -32.61
C LYS A 307 21.95 -3.48 -32.06
N GLY A 308 22.15 -2.33 -32.70
CA GLY A 308 21.68 -1.04 -32.23
C GLY A 308 20.17 -1.02 -31.97
N ARG A 309 19.78 -0.72 -30.73
CA ARG A 309 18.40 -0.42 -30.38
C ARG A 309 18.00 0.85 -31.14
N ARG A 310 16.89 0.81 -31.90
CA ARG A 310 16.36 1.99 -32.60
C ARG A 310 16.17 3.12 -31.57
N SER A 311 16.63 4.32 -31.90
CA SER A 311 16.40 5.50 -31.06
C SER A 311 14.90 5.76 -30.94
N GLU A 312 14.42 5.91 -29.72
CA GLU A 312 13.00 6.08 -29.40
C GLU A 312 12.49 7.44 -29.93
N THR A 313 11.41 7.42 -30.70
CA THR A 313 10.84 8.66 -31.28
C THR A 313 10.00 9.41 -30.25
N MET A 314 9.70 10.69 -30.52
CA MET A 314 8.80 11.46 -29.64
C MET A 314 7.40 10.84 -29.57
N GLN A 315 6.93 10.21 -30.65
CA GLN A 315 5.63 9.51 -30.63
C GLN A 315 5.68 8.27 -29.71
N ASP A 316 6.75 7.48 -29.76
CA ASP A 316 6.96 6.35 -28.84
C ASP A 316 6.99 6.82 -27.36
N LEU A 317 7.64 7.97 -27.09
CA LEU A 317 7.65 8.60 -25.76
C LEU A 317 6.23 9.00 -25.29
N VAL A 318 5.43 9.59 -26.18
CA VAL A 318 4.05 10.03 -25.90
C VAL A 318 3.11 8.84 -25.69
N ASP A 319 3.18 7.82 -26.53
CA ASP A 319 2.32 6.64 -26.41
C ASP A 319 2.69 5.75 -25.22
N ARG A 320 3.97 5.74 -24.81
CA ARG A 320 4.36 5.20 -23.50
C ARG A 320 3.78 6.04 -22.35
N ALA A 321 3.92 7.37 -22.38
CA ALA A 321 3.39 8.24 -21.34
C ALA A 321 1.86 8.09 -21.18
N ARG A 322 1.13 7.97 -22.29
CA ARG A 322 -0.33 7.71 -22.28
C ARG A 322 -0.70 6.37 -21.64
N ARG A 323 0.08 5.31 -21.85
CA ARG A 323 -0.16 4.01 -21.16
C ARG A 323 0.20 4.07 -19.68
N PHE A 324 1.32 4.73 -19.37
CA PHE A 324 1.80 4.94 -18.00
C PHE A 324 0.83 5.80 -17.16
N LEU A 325 0.21 6.81 -17.75
CA LEU A 325 -0.78 7.70 -17.12
C LEU A 325 -2.23 7.28 -17.39
N GLY A 326 -2.46 6.19 -18.12
CA GLY A 326 -3.81 5.71 -18.45
C GLY A 326 -4.56 5.12 -17.26
N ALA A 327 -5.84 4.84 -17.44
CA ALA A 327 -6.57 3.96 -16.55
C ALA A 327 -5.96 2.54 -16.62
N ASN A 328 -5.64 1.96 -15.48
CA ASN A 328 -5.07 0.63 -15.36
C ASN A 328 -5.88 -0.17 -14.33
N THR A 329 -6.22 -1.42 -14.63
CA THR A 329 -7.01 -2.27 -13.72
C THR A 329 -6.27 -2.44 -12.39
N PRO A 330 -6.92 -2.24 -11.24
CA PRO A 330 -6.33 -2.53 -9.94
C PRO A 330 -5.90 -3.99 -9.80
N ARG A 331 -4.87 -4.24 -9.01
CA ARG A 331 -4.56 -5.56 -8.47
C ARG A 331 -5.55 -5.84 -7.33
N THR A 332 -5.88 -7.11 -7.13
CA THR A 332 -6.75 -7.54 -6.03
C THR A 332 -6.09 -8.68 -5.28
N HIS A 333 -6.39 -8.77 -3.98
CA HIS A 333 -6.05 -9.89 -3.12
C HIS A 333 -6.34 -11.25 -3.78
N GLN A 334 -7.56 -11.45 -4.30
CA GLN A 334 -8.00 -12.72 -4.86
C GLN A 334 -7.28 -13.12 -6.15
N ASP A 335 -7.14 -12.21 -7.13
CA ASP A 335 -6.43 -12.51 -8.40
C ASP A 335 -4.94 -12.84 -8.14
N THR A 336 -4.34 -12.24 -7.11
CA THR A 336 -2.96 -12.52 -6.73
C THR A 336 -2.81 -13.89 -6.08
N ILE A 337 -3.71 -14.24 -5.14
CA ILE A 337 -3.75 -15.56 -4.50
C ILE A 337 -3.96 -16.67 -5.54
N ASP A 338 -4.91 -16.51 -6.47
CA ASP A 338 -5.20 -17.55 -7.45
C ASP A 338 -4.06 -17.74 -8.47
N ARG A 339 -3.32 -16.66 -8.78
CA ARG A 339 -2.07 -16.75 -9.56
C ARG A 339 -0.95 -17.44 -8.78
N LEU A 340 -0.77 -17.16 -7.49
CA LEU A 340 0.22 -17.84 -6.64
C LEU A 340 -0.08 -19.34 -6.53
N ARG A 341 -1.34 -19.71 -6.25
CA ARG A 341 -1.82 -21.11 -6.28
C ARG A 341 -1.57 -21.76 -7.65
N SER A 342 -1.83 -21.06 -8.76
CA SER A 342 -1.57 -21.55 -10.11
C SER A 342 -0.07 -21.79 -10.36
N MET A 343 0.80 -20.86 -9.93
CA MET A 343 2.26 -21.04 -10.02
C MET A 343 2.74 -22.25 -9.20
N PHE A 344 2.23 -22.42 -7.97
CA PHE A 344 2.55 -23.55 -7.12
C PHE A 344 2.11 -24.87 -7.77
N HIS A 345 0.87 -24.94 -8.27
CA HIS A 345 0.35 -26.11 -8.98
C HIS A 345 1.13 -26.46 -10.26
N GLU A 346 1.57 -25.48 -11.06
CA GLU A 346 2.41 -25.77 -12.24
C GLU A 346 3.75 -26.41 -11.82
N ILE A 347 4.35 -26.01 -10.71
CA ILE A 347 5.59 -26.65 -10.22
C ILE A 347 5.30 -28.03 -9.60
N ALA A 348 4.27 -28.15 -8.75
CA ALA A 348 3.84 -29.42 -8.17
C ALA A 348 3.40 -30.47 -9.22
N SER A 349 3.03 -30.05 -10.43
CA SER A 349 2.69 -30.93 -11.57
C SER A 349 3.85 -31.18 -12.54
N GLY A 350 5.07 -30.69 -12.25
CA GLY A 350 6.26 -31.04 -13.01
C GLY A 350 6.80 -30.01 -13.98
N LYS A 351 6.36 -28.74 -13.93
CA LYS A 351 7.07 -27.67 -14.67
C LYS A 351 8.40 -27.33 -13.98
N GLY A 352 9.37 -26.89 -14.78
CA GLY A 352 10.70 -26.49 -14.29
C GLY A 352 10.82 -25.01 -13.93
N LYS A 353 11.93 -24.65 -13.27
CA LYS A 353 12.26 -23.27 -12.83
C LYS A 353 12.07 -22.21 -13.91
N THR A 354 12.37 -22.50 -15.18
CA THR A 354 12.17 -21.58 -16.31
C THR A 354 10.71 -21.16 -16.51
N ARG A 355 9.75 -22.07 -16.32
CA ARG A 355 8.31 -21.76 -16.39
C ARG A 355 7.91 -20.87 -15.22
N TYR A 356 8.37 -21.18 -14.01
CA TYR A 356 8.11 -20.40 -12.80
C TYR A 356 8.62 -18.95 -12.94
N THR A 357 9.89 -18.77 -13.30
CA THR A 357 10.48 -17.43 -13.53
C THR A 357 9.71 -16.67 -14.61
N LYS A 358 9.24 -17.35 -15.66
CA LYS A 358 8.38 -16.72 -16.68
C LYS A 358 7.03 -16.28 -16.11
N MET A 359 6.34 -17.11 -15.32
CA MET A 359 5.05 -16.75 -14.71
C MET A 359 5.18 -15.54 -13.76
N LYS A 360 6.27 -15.46 -12.97
CA LYS A 360 6.58 -14.29 -12.14
C LYS A 360 6.80 -13.03 -13.00
N THR A 361 7.60 -13.11 -14.06
CA THR A 361 7.84 -11.99 -14.97
C THR A 361 6.58 -11.54 -15.73
N ASP A 362 5.75 -12.48 -16.18
CA ASP A 362 4.53 -12.20 -16.95
C ASP A 362 3.36 -11.69 -16.11
N SER A 363 3.47 -11.69 -14.77
CA SER A 363 2.48 -11.14 -13.83
C SER A 363 3.01 -10.01 -12.94
N GLY A 364 4.34 -9.88 -12.80
CA GLY A 364 4.97 -9.04 -11.78
C GLY A 364 4.70 -9.50 -10.34
N ILE A 365 4.22 -10.73 -10.15
CA ILE A 365 4.04 -11.34 -8.81
C ILE A 365 5.33 -12.10 -8.46
N LYS A 366 5.81 -11.90 -7.24
CA LYS A 366 7.00 -12.54 -6.67
C LYS A 366 6.79 -12.71 -5.16
N ASP A 367 6.44 -13.92 -4.76
CA ASP A 367 6.38 -14.33 -3.37
C ASP A 367 7.71 -14.99 -2.99
N THR A 368 8.53 -14.30 -2.19
CA THR A 368 9.85 -14.80 -1.75
C THR A 368 9.77 -15.85 -0.67
N TYR A 369 8.68 -15.90 0.09
CA TYR A 369 8.41 -16.96 1.05
C TYR A 369 8.11 -18.27 0.29
N MET A 370 7.22 -18.20 -0.71
CA MET A 370 6.92 -19.32 -1.61
C MET A 370 8.15 -19.76 -2.44
N ASP A 371 9.01 -18.83 -2.85
CA ASP A 371 10.24 -19.15 -3.59
C ASP A 371 11.11 -20.20 -2.85
N VAL A 372 11.22 -20.14 -1.52
CA VAL A 372 12.00 -21.11 -0.72
C VAL A 372 11.47 -22.54 -0.90
N PHE A 373 10.16 -22.73 -0.75
CA PHE A 373 9.52 -24.05 -0.89
C PHE A 373 9.56 -24.55 -2.32
N ILE A 374 9.38 -23.67 -3.31
CA ILE A 374 9.51 -24.00 -4.72
C ILE A 374 10.93 -24.46 -5.06
N GLU A 375 11.96 -23.83 -4.50
CA GLU A 375 13.35 -24.29 -4.69
C GLU A 375 13.63 -25.64 -4.00
N HIS A 376 13.05 -25.90 -2.83
CA HIS A 376 13.11 -27.22 -2.19
C HIS A 376 12.45 -28.32 -3.03
N ILE A 377 11.23 -28.08 -3.55
CA ILE A 377 10.53 -29.01 -4.45
C ILE A 377 11.38 -29.28 -5.69
N LEU A 378 11.84 -28.23 -6.38
CA LEU A 378 12.65 -28.36 -7.61
C LEU A 378 13.99 -29.07 -7.40
N LYS A 379 14.58 -28.97 -6.19
CA LYS A 379 15.79 -29.69 -5.80
C LYS A 379 15.51 -31.17 -5.57
N HIS A 380 14.43 -31.51 -4.87
CA HIS A 380 14.08 -32.88 -4.49
C HIS A 380 13.60 -33.72 -5.67
N VAL A 381 12.83 -33.12 -6.59
CA VAL A 381 12.35 -33.80 -7.82
C VAL A 381 13.39 -33.85 -8.94
N LYS A 382 14.63 -33.38 -8.72
CA LYS A 382 15.66 -33.29 -9.76
C LYS A 382 16.02 -34.67 -10.31
N GLY A 383 15.80 -34.86 -11.62
CA GLY A 383 16.04 -36.14 -12.30
C GLY A 383 14.87 -37.13 -12.22
N ILE A 384 13.78 -36.79 -11.51
CA ILE A 384 12.53 -37.55 -11.52
C ILE A 384 11.67 -37.06 -12.69
N ARG A 385 11.12 -37.98 -13.47
CA ARG A 385 10.24 -37.65 -14.61
C ARG A 385 8.90 -37.12 -14.11
N ALA A 386 8.54 -35.90 -14.50
CA ALA A 386 7.23 -35.30 -14.28
C ALA A 386 6.08 -36.22 -14.73
N GLY A 387 4.97 -36.20 -13.98
CA GLY A 387 3.78 -37.02 -14.27
C GLY A 387 3.93 -38.51 -13.96
N THR A 388 4.92 -38.89 -13.13
CA THR A 388 5.03 -40.25 -12.58
C THR A 388 4.63 -40.27 -11.10
N ASP A 389 4.17 -41.41 -10.59
CA ASP A 389 3.83 -41.54 -9.16
C ASP A 389 5.00 -41.18 -8.25
N ARG A 390 6.23 -41.52 -8.66
CA ARG A 390 7.47 -41.14 -7.97
C ARG A 390 7.68 -39.61 -7.91
N TYR A 391 7.22 -38.87 -8.92
CA TYR A 391 7.24 -37.41 -8.89
C TYR A 391 6.21 -36.87 -7.89
N THR A 392 4.99 -37.38 -7.95
CA THR A 392 3.91 -37.02 -7.02
C THR A 392 4.29 -37.32 -5.57
N GLU A 393 4.93 -38.47 -5.32
CA GLU A 393 5.45 -38.84 -4.01
C GLU A 393 6.53 -37.86 -3.52
N ALA A 394 7.53 -37.57 -4.35
CA ALA A 394 8.60 -36.63 -3.98
C ALA A 394 8.06 -35.22 -3.69
N VAL A 395 7.04 -34.75 -4.41
CA VAL A 395 6.35 -33.49 -4.06
C VAL A 395 5.59 -33.62 -2.74
N ARG A 396 4.93 -34.76 -2.49
CA ARG A 396 4.18 -35.04 -1.26
C ARG A 396 5.06 -35.17 -0.02
N GLU A 397 6.28 -35.67 -0.14
CA GLU A 397 7.27 -35.70 0.95
C GLU A 397 7.62 -34.28 1.45
N ILE A 398 7.72 -33.31 0.53
CA ILE A 398 8.00 -31.91 0.86
C ILE A 398 6.74 -31.19 1.37
N THR A 399 5.59 -31.38 0.73
CA THR A 399 4.35 -30.68 1.10
C THR A 399 3.61 -31.30 2.29
N GLN A 400 3.87 -32.58 2.60
CA GLN A 400 3.29 -33.32 3.71
C GLN A 400 1.75 -33.31 3.76
N GLY A 401 1.10 -33.12 2.61
CA GLY A 401 -0.35 -32.96 2.52
C GLY A 401 -0.92 -31.65 3.12
N ARG A 402 -0.05 -30.69 3.46
CA ARG A 402 -0.46 -29.38 3.99
C ARG A 402 -1.14 -28.52 2.91
N PRO A 403 -2.08 -27.63 3.28
CA PRO A 403 -2.72 -26.71 2.34
C PRO A 403 -1.72 -25.71 1.74
N ILE A 404 -1.97 -25.25 0.51
CA ILE A 404 -1.04 -24.40 -0.27
C ILE A 404 -0.78 -23.07 0.43
N GLU A 405 -1.76 -22.58 1.17
CA GLU A 405 -1.74 -21.36 1.96
C GLU A 405 -0.61 -21.34 3.02
N GLN A 406 -0.07 -22.50 3.42
CA GLN A 406 1.09 -22.59 4.32
C GLN A 406 2.45 -22.46 3.61
N PHE A 407 2.46 -22.47 2.27
CA PHE A 407 3.64 -22.26 1.43
C PHE A 407 3.62 -20.91 0.73
N MET A 408 2.58 -20.10 0.95
CA MET A 408 2.45 -18.72 0.46
C MET A 408 2.81 -17.74 1.57
N SER A 409 3.18 -16.51 1.20
CA SER A 409 3.51 -15.44 2.14
C SER A 409 2.44 -15.27 3.22
N PRO A 410 2.82 -15.13 4.51
CA PRO A 410 1.86 -15.00 5.60
C PRO A 410 1.02 -13.72 5.54
N VAL A 411 1.39 -12.74 4.71
CA VAL A 411 0.56 -11.55 4.45
C VAL A 411 -0.88 -11.92 4.05
N TRP A 412 -1.05 -12.98 3.26
CA TRP A 412 -2.36 -13.47 2.78
C TRP A 412 -3.22 -14.11 3.88
N ARG A 413 -2.66 -14.32 5.08
CA ARG A 413 -3.38 -14.80 6.27
C ARG A 413 -3.85 -13.66 7.18
N ILE A 414 -3.40 -12.42 6.96
CA ILE A 414 -3.81 -11.24 7.78
C ILE A 414 -5.25 -10.88 7.44
N LYS A 415 -6.18 -11.10 8.39
CA LYS A 415 -7.61 -10.86 8.15
C LYS A 415 -7.88 -9.36 8.01
N GLY A 416 -8.49 -8.99 6.89
CA GLY A 416 -8.93 -7.62 6.59
C GLY A 416 -7.89 -6.76 5.87
N LEU A 417 -6.78 -7.33 5.41
CA LEU A 417 -5.71 -6.63 4.71
C LEU A 417 -5.64 -7.07 3.22
N ASP A 418 -5.71 -6.14 2.28
CA ASP A 418 -5.28 -6.32 0.88
C ASP A 418 -3.95 -5.57 0.69
N PRO A 419 -2.80 -6.25 0.59
CA PRO A 419 -1.51 -5.55 0.54
C PRO A 419 -1.31 -4.73 -0.74
N HIS A 420 -2.19 -4.81 -1.75
CA HIS A 420 -2.17 -3.93 -2.92
C HIS A 420 -2.85 -2.58 -2.69
N GLN A 421 -3.63 -2.44 -1.62
CA GLN A 421 -4.31 -1.20 -1.20
C GLN A 421 -3.76 -0.73 0.16
N ASP A 422 -3.52 -1.66 1.09
CA ASP A 422 -3.09 -1.36 2.45
C ASP A 422 -1.55 -1.28 2.60
N THR A 423 -0.85 -1.00 1.49
CA THR A 423 0.54 -0.52 1.48
C THR A 423 0.56 0.90 0.87
N PRO A 424 0.25 1.94 1.66
CA PRO A 424 0.01 3.29 1.14
C PRO A 424 1.24 3.89 0.44
N VAL A 425 1.04 4.89 -0.42
CA VAL A 425 2.13 5.60 -1.10
C VAL A 425 3.11 6.16 -0.06
N GLU A 426 4.36 5.67 -0.07
CA GLU A 426 5.39 6.21 0.82
C GLU A 426 5.91 7.55 0.24
N VAL A 427 5.37 8.65 0.78
CA VAL A 427 5.52 10.00 0.25
C VAL A 427 6.95 10.54 0.35
N LEU A 428 7.74 10.14 1.36
CA LEU A 428 9.13 10.56 1.50
C LEU A 428 9.98 10.05 0.31
N HIS A 429 9.84 8.76 -0.03
CA HIS A 429 10.55 8.13 -1.13
C HIS A 429 9.96 8.46 -2.49
N VAL A 430 8.65 8.69 -2.60
CA VAL A 430 8.00 9.03 -3.89
C VAL A 430 8.22 10.50 -4.27
N ILE A 431 8.08 11.45 -3.33
CA ILE A 431 8.12 12.88 -3.63
C ILE A 431 9.47 13.50 -3.30
N LEU A 432 9.95 13.44 -2.05
CA LEU A 432 11.19 14.14 -1.67
C LEU A 432 12.45 13.45 -2.22
N LEU A 433 12.67 12.17 -1.87
CA LEU A 433 13.75 11.33 -2.41
C LEU A 433 13.40 10.76 -3.81
N GLY A 434 12.27 11.17 -4.37
CA GLY A 434 11.84 10.89 -5.75
C GLY A 434 11.84 12.16 -6.58
N PHE A 435 10.68 12.76 -6.80
CA PHE A 435 10.51 13.92 -7.69
C PHE A 435 11.45 15.08 -7.40
N VAL A 436 11.52 15.56 -6.15
CA VAL A 436 12.37 16.70 -5.78
C VAL A 436 13.85 16.36 -6.00
N LYS A 437 14.31 15.18 -5.56
CA LYS A 437 15.66 14.66 -5.83
C LYS A 437 15.98 14.58 -7.32
N TYR A 438 15.07 14.04 -8.12
CA TYR A 438 15.27 13.88 -9.56
C TYR A 438 15.31 15.24 -10.27
N PHE A 439 14.36 16.12 -9.97
CA PHE A 439 14.24 17.45 -10.57
C PHE A 439 15.41 18.35 -10.17
N TRP A 440 15.79 18.37 -8.89
CA TRP A 440 16.92 19.17 -8.42
C TRP A 440 18.24 18.73 -9.06
N ARG A 441 18.51 17.42 -9.09
CA ARG A 441 19.72 16.89 -9.76
C ARG A 441 19.75 17.26 -11.24
N ASP A 442 18.63 17.16 -11.94
CA ASP A 442 18.52 17.53 -13.35
C ASP A 442 18.70 19.04 -13.56
N ALA A 443 18.07 19.88 -12.74
CA ALA A 443 18.24 21.34 -12.75
C ALA A 443 19.70 21.75 -12.55
N ILE A 444 20.38 21.29 -11.49
CA ILE A 444 21.80 21.59 -11.23
C ILE A 444 22.69 21.12 -12.39
N SER A 445 22.38 19.99 -13.03
CA SER A 445 23.15 19.47 -14.17
C SER A 445 23.09 20.34 -15.43
N ARG A 446 22.06 21.21 -15.56
CA ARG A 446 21.90 22.15 -16.68
C ARG A 446 22.64 23.47 -16.48
N LEU A 447 23.04 23.79 -15.24
CA LEU A 447 23.65 25.07 -14.91
C LEU A 447 25.15 25.06 -15.19
N ASN A 448 25.64 26.09 -15.88
CA ASN A 448 27.06 26.39 -15.92
C ASN A 448 27.55 26.92 -14.56
N ASP A 449 28.87 27.06 -14.37
CA ASP A 449 29.41 27.37 -13.05
C ASP A 449 29.08 28.78 -12.54
N ALA A 450 28.85 29.75 -13.44
CA ALA A 450 28.36 31.08 -13.07
C ALA A 450 26.90 31.02 -12.58
N GLN A 451 26.03 30.26 -13.27
CA GLN A 451 24.66 30.02 -12.83
C GLN A 451 24.58 29.21 -11.53
N LYS A 452 25.52 28.27 -11.31
CA LYS A 452 25.65 27.56 -10.03
C LYS A 452 26.06 28.50 -8.90
N ALA A 453 26.96 29.46 -9.15
CA ALA A 453 27.35 30.47 -8.16
C ALA A 453 26.18 31.41 -7.81
N GLU A 454 25.45 31.89 -8.82
CA GLU A 454 24.22 32.68 -8.65
C GLU A 454 23.18 31.92 -7.81
N LEU A 455 22.91 30.65 -8.12
CA LEU A 455 22.00 29.82 -7.34
C LEU A 455 22.44 29.64 -5.88
N GLN A 456 23.75 29.50 -5.62
CA GLN A 456 24.26 29.43 -4.24
C GLN A 456 23.98 30.72 -3.47
N VAL A 457 24.17 31.89 -4.10
CA VAL A 457 23.86 33.20 -3.50
C VAL A 457 22.37 33.30 -3.21
N ARG A 458 21.50 32.99 -4.19
CA ARG A 458 20.04 33.02 -4.02
C ARG A 458 19.53 32.12 -2.90
N LEU A 459 20.08 30.91 -2.78
CA LEU A 459 19.74 29.99 -1.68
C LEU A 459 20.15 30.57 -0.32
N VAL A 460 21.37 31.11 -0.19
CA VAL A 460 21.85 31.73 1.05
C VAL A 460 21.06 33.00 1.41
N SER A 461 20.63 33.76 0.41
CA SER A 461 19.82 34.98 0.58
C SER A 461 18.31 34.71 0.72
N PHE A 462 17.86 33.46 0.64
CA PHE A 462 16.44 33.12 0.72
C PHE A 462 15.87 33.38 2.11
N ASN A 463 14.79 34.16 2.18
CA ASN A 463 14.14 34.48 3.45
C ASN A 463 13.33 33.28 3.97
N ILE A 464 13.87 32.60 4.98
CA ILE A 464 13.27 31.46 5.66
C ILE A 464 12.15 31.80 6.68
N SER A 465 11.79 33.08 6.83
CA SER A 465 10.76 33.53 7.78
C SER A 465 9.43 32.81 7.55
N GLY A 466 8.94 32.12 8.59
CA GLY A 466 7.69 31.34 8.55
C GLY A 466 7.81 29.90 8.04
N LEU A 467 9.00 29.41 7.66
CA LEU A 467 9.19 28.06 7.12
C LEU A 467 9.65 26.99 8.15
N ASP A 468 10.11 27.42 9.33
CA ASP A 468 10.63 26.54 10.40
C ASP A 468 11.77 25.60 9.91
N ILE A 469 12.73 26.20 9.19
CA ILE A 469 13.94 25.55 8.68
C ILE A 469 15.18 26.41 8.98
N PRO A 470 16.39 25.83 9.13
CA PRO A 470 17.62 26.61 9.22
C PRO A 470 17.93 27.35 7.90
N PRO A 471 18.80 28.38 7.93
CA PRO A 471 19.27 29.05 6.72
C PRO A 471 19.87 28.06 5.71
N LEU A 472 19.56 28.25 4.43
CA LEU A 472 19.91 27.26 3.40
C LEU A 472 21.42 27.27 3.13
N ALA A 473 22.06 26.12 3.29
CA ALA A 473 23.46 25.91 2.97
C ALA A 473 23.67 25.82 1.44
N GLY A 474 23.52 26.96 0.73
CA GLY A 474 23.48 27.02 -0.74
C GLY A 474 24.62 26.26 -1.43
N LYS A 475 25.87 26.42 -0.95
CA LYS A 475 27.02 25.65 -1.44
C LYS A 475 26.80 24.14 -1.34
N THR A 476 26.30 23.64 -0.21
CA THR A 476 26.03 22.21 0.02
C THR A 476 24.93 21.71 -0.91
N LEU A 477 23.81 22.44 -1.01
CA LEU A 477 22.65 22.05 -1.81
C LEU A 477 22.95 21.99 -3.32
N VAL A 478 23.88 22.82 -3.81
CA VAL A 478 24.33 22.81 -5.21
C VAL A 478 25.46 21.81 -5.44
N GLN A 479 26.50 21.79 -4.61
CA GLN A 479 27.68 20.93 -4.78
C GLN A 479 27.36 19.44 -4.59
N TYR A 480 26.49 19.10 -3.64
CA TYR A 480 26.17 17.72 -3.25
C TYR A 480 24.78 17.26 -3.68
N ALA A 481 24.21 17.87 -4.73
CA ALA A 481 22.84 17.63 -5.22
C ALA A 481 22.47 16.14 -5.48
N GLY A 482 23.46 15.25 -5.65
CA GLY A 482 23.24 13.80 -5.78
C GLY A 482 23.06 13.03 -4.46
N SER A 483 23.58 13.56 -3.34
CA SER A 483 23.71 12.88 -2.04
C SER A 483 23.02 13.62 -0.88
N LEU A 484 22.06 14.51 -1.19
CA LEU A 484 21.25 15.19 -0.19
C LEU A 484 20.22 14.26 0.48
N THR A 485 19.72 14.68 1.64
CA THR A 485 18.77 13.95 2.49
C THR A 485 17.32 14.43 2.30
N GLY A 486 16.35 13.71 2.89
CA GLY A 486 14.94 14.11 2.86
C GLY A 486 14.67 15.49 3.48
N HIS A 487 15.45 15.88 4.50
CA HIS A 487 15.39 17.22 5.11
C HIS A 487 15.78 18.31 4.10
N ASP A 488 16.89 18.10 3.38
CA ASP A 488 17.37 19.05 2.37
C ASP A 488 16.38 19.19 1.22
N PHE A 489 15.78 18.08 0.76
CA PHE A 489 14.75 18.11 -0.27
C PHE A 489 13.43 18.76 0.18
N ARG A 490 13.07 18.70 1.48
CA ARG A 490 11.95 19.48 2.04
C ARG A 490 12.24 20.99 1.96
N ALA A 491 13.47 21.42 2.27
CA ALA A 491 13.86 22.82 2.14
C ALA A 491 13.90 23.28 0.67
N ILE A 492 14.44 22.45 -0.23
CA ILE A 492 14.46 22.70 -1.67
C ILE A 492 13.05 22.85 -2.26
N SER A 493 12.09 21.99 -1.88
CA SER A 493 10.73 22.08 -2.45
C SER A 493 9.99 23.36 -2.05
N GLN A 494 10.36 23.98 -0.93
CA GLN A 494 9.84 25.28 -0.50
C GLN A 494 10.55 26.46 -1.19
N ALA A 495 11.86 26.36 -1.42
CA ALA A 495 12.67 27.45 -1.97
C ALA A 495 12.73 27.50 -3.51
N ALA A 496 12.59 26.36 -4.20
CA ALA A 496 12.80 26.23 -5.65
C ALA A 496 12.05 27.26 -6.52
N PRO A 497 10.77 27.62 -6.26
CA PRO A 497 10.06 28.66 -7.00
C PRO A 497 10.77 30.03 -7.01
N PHE A 498 11.48 30.35 -5.94
CA PHE A 498 12.05 31.68 -5.71
C PHE A 498 13.51 31.79 -6.18
N VAL A 499 14.20 30.66 -6.38
CA VAL A 499 15.63 30.65 -6.72
C VAL A 499 15.93 30.23 -8.17
N LEU A 500 14.99 29.55 -8.86
CA LEU A 500 15.21 28.98 -10.19
C LEU A 500 14.60 29.76 -11.39
N TYR A 501 13.81 30.82 -11.16
CA TYR A 501 12.86 31.38 -12.13
C TYR A 501 13.42 31.85 -13.50
N ASP A 502 14.72 32.12 -13.59
CA ASP A 502 15.46 32.52 -14.81
C ASP A 502 16.69 31.64 -15.09
N LEU A 503 16.96 30.63 -14.24
CA LEU A 503 18.14 29.75 -14.34
C LEU A 503 17.86 28.46 -15.12
N VAL A 504 16.59 28.06 -15.22
CA VAL A 504 16.17 26.82 -15.90
C VAL A 504 15.15 27.10 -17.01
N PRO A 505 14.96 26.20 -17.99
CA PRO A 505 13.93 26.35 -19.02
C PRO A 505 12.54 26.54 -18.44
N ARG A 506 11.68 27.28 -19.13
CA ARG A 506 10.33 27.62 -18.66
C ARG A 506 9.52 26.40 -18.23
N GLU A 507 9.55 25.33 -19.01
CA GLU A 507 8.77 24.10 -18.75
C GLU A 507 9.31 23.34 -17.52
N CYS A 508 10.62 23.41 -17.26
CA CYS A 508 11.24 22.92 -16.02
C CYS A 508 10.74 23.74 -14.83
N PHE A 509 10.74 25.08 -14.94
CA PHE A 509 10.26 25.95 -13.88
C PHE A 509 8.76 25.75 -13.60
N GLU A 510 7.92 25.65 -14.63
CA GLU A 510 6.48 25.32 -14.50
C GLU A 510 6.25 23.97 -13.79
N ALA A 511 7.11 22.97 -14.01
CA ALA A 511 7.05 21.70 -13.29
C ALA A 511 7.50 21.79 -11.82
N PHE A 512 8.49 22.64 -11.50
CA PHE A 512 8.86 22.96 -10.12
C PHE A 512 7.74 23.70 -9.39
N LEU A 513 7.11 24.70 -10.01
CA LEU A 513 5.97 25.42 -9.43
C LEU A 513 4.84 24.45 -9.05
N ALA A 514 4.45 23.57 -9.98
CA ALA A 514 3.41 22.58 -9.72
C ALA A 514 3.79 21.58 -8.61
N LEU A 515 5.05 21.14 -8.57
CA LEU A 515 5.56 20.26 -7.51
C LEU A 515 5.55 20.95 -6.12
N SER A 516 6.01 22.20 -6.06
CA SER A 516 6.00 23.02 -4.84
C SER A 516 4.59 23.33 -4.35
N SER A 517 3.59 23.43 -5.25
CA SER A 517 2.17 23.54 -4.89
C SER A 517 1.54 22.22 -4.42
N LEU A 518 1.99 21.08 -4.93
CA LEU A 518 1.51 19.76 -4.54
C LEU A 518 2.02 19.33 -3.14
N VAL A 519 3.29 19.57 -2.82
CA VAL A 519 3.92 19.20 -1.55
C VAL A 519 3.11 19.61 -0.29
N PRO A 520 2.64 20.85 -0.10
CA PRO A 520 1.89 21.23 1.10
C PRO A 520 0.54 20.53 1.23
N LEU A 521 -0.09 20.11 0.13
CA LEU A 521 -1.33 19.33 0.17
C LEU A 521 -1.05 17.90 0.69
N VAL A 522 0.03 17.28 0.21
CA VAL A 522 0.42 15.92 0.63
C VAL A 522 0.89 15.85 2.09
N TRP A 523 1.54 16.90 2.59
CA TRP A 523 2.01 16.97 3.99
C TRP A 523 1.04 17.70 4.93
N GLN A 524 -0.23 17.87 4.55
CA GLN A 524 -1.24 18.54 5.35
C GLN A 524 -1.49 17.78 6.68
N PRO A 525 -1.24 18.37 7.87
CA PRO A 525 -1.32 17.63 9.15
C PRO A 525 -2.73 17.22 9.61
N CYS A 526 -3.76 17.82 9.03
CA CYS A 526 -5.17 17.58 9.33
C CYS A 526 -6.03 17.95 8.12
N ILE A 527 -6.86 17.01 7.67
CA ILE A 527 -7.82 17.18 6.59
C ILE A 527 -9.19 17.44 7.23
N VAL A 528 -9.77 18.62 6.98
CA VAL A 528 -11.05 19.04 7.60
C VAL A 528 -12.25 18.43 6.86
N ASN A 529 -12.20 18.43 5.53
CA ASN A 529 -13.16 17.78 4.66
C ASN A 529 -12.38 16.88 3.69
N ILE A 530 -12.58 15.57 3.79
CA ILE A 530 -11.86 14.57 2.98
C ILE A 530 -12.29 14.63 1.52
N ASP A 531 -13.58 14.79 1.24
CA ASP A 531 -14.12 14.80 -0.13
C ASP A 531 -13.60 16.03 -0.91
N GLU A 532 -13.60 17.21 -0.28
CA GLU A 532 -13.02 18.42 -0.87
C GLU A 532 -11.50 18.30 -1.05
N HIS A 533 -10.79 17.77 -0.05
CA HIS A 533 -9.33 17.61 -0.11
C HIS A 533 -8.91 16.65 -1.23
N LEU A 534 -9.61 15.52 -1.41
CA LEU A 534 -9.32 14.56 -2.47
C LEU A 534 -9.51 15.19 -3.87
N VAL A 535 -10.54 16.02 -4.07
CA VAL A 535 -10.73 16.76 -5.33
C VAL A 535 -9.58 17.74 -5.60
N VAL A 536 -9.16 18.52 -4.60
CA VAL A 536 -8.05 19.48 -4.72
C VAL A 536 -6.72 18.76 -4.95
N LEU A 537 -6.46 17.67 -4.22
CA LEU A 537 -5.25 16.86 -4.36
C LEU A 537 -5.16 16.20 -5.73
N GLN A 538 -6.25 15.61 -6.23
CA GLN A 538 -6.30 15.01 -7.56
C GLN A 538 -5.98 16.06 -8.64
N ALA A 539 -6.60 17.25 -8.58
CA ALA A 539 -6.33 18.34 -9.52
C ALA A 539 -4.86 18.81 -9.47
N ALA A 540 -4.25 18.87 -8.28
CA ALA A 540 -2.84 19.22 -8.11
C ALA A 540 -1.89 18.14 -8.66
N ILE A 541 -2.20 16.85 -8.45
CA ILE A 541 -1.47 15.72 -9.04
C ILE A 541 -1.53 15.78 -10.58
N ASP A 542 -2.71 15.96 -11.15
CA ASP A 542 -2.89 16.04 -12.59
C ASP A 542 -2.19 17.28 -13.19
N HIS A 543 -2.23 18.43 -12.52
CA HIS A 543 -1.47 19.61 -12.94
C HIS A 543 0.05 19.35 -12.94
N PHE A 544 0.58 18.78 -11.85
CA PHE A 544 1.99 18.41 -11.73
C PHE A 544 2.44 17.41 -12.81
N LEU A 545 1.65 16.36 -13.07
CA LEU A 545 1.96 15.38 -14.11
C LEU A 545 1.89 16.00 -15.51
N ASN A 546 0.96 16.92 -15.78
CA ASN A 546 0.89 17.65 -17.05
C ASN A 546 2.09 18.60 -17.26
N CYS A 547 2.51 19.35 -16.24
CA CYS A 547 3.74 20.18 -16.35
C CYS A 547 4.99 19.32 -16.51
N THR A 548 5.07 18.19 -15.80
CA THR A 548 6.14 17.19 -15.98
C THR A 548 6.19 16.65 -17.42
N ALA A 549 5.03 16.37 -18.02
CA ALA A 549 4.92 15.90 -19.40
C ALA A 549 5.37 16.97 -20.42
N ARG A 550 4.98 18.24 -20.20
CA ARG A 550 5.40 19.39 -21.02
C ARG A 550 6.91 19.61 -20.97
N TRP A 551 7.53 19.44 -19.81
CA TRP A 551 8.98 19.50 -19.67
C TRP A 551 9.67 18.35 -20.42
N THR A 552 9.34 17.09 -20.10
CA THR A 552 9.72 15.95 -20.93
C THR A 552 8.94 14.68 -20.58
N PRO A 553 8.35 13.96 -21.57
CA PRO A 553 7.76 12.64 -21.34
C PRO A 553 8.77 11.56 -20.91
N ARG A 554 10.08 11.86 -20.91
CA ARG A 554 11.12 10.95 -20.39
C ARG A 554 11.00 10.71 -18.88
N TRP A 555 10.35 11.60 -18.13
CA TRP A 555 10.10 11.43 -16.69
C TRP A 555 9.23 10.20 -16.39
N PHE A 556 8.30 9.84 -17.29
CA PHE A 556 7.45 8.64 -17.17
C PHE A 556 8.17 7.32 -17.45
N ASN A 557 9.51 7.32 -17.42
CA ASN A 557 10.33 6.12 -17.21
C ASN A 557 10.55 5.80 -15.72
N LYS A 558 10.25 6.74 -14.82
CA LYS A 558 10.45 6.58 -13.36
C LYS A 558 9.13 6.13 -12.70
N PRO A 559 9.05 4.90 -12.17
CA PRO A 559 7.84 4.33 -11.59
C PRO A 559 7.09 5.22 -10.59
N LYS A 560 7.83 6.00 -9.79
CA LYS A 560 7.29 6.91 -8.76
C LYS A 560 6.19 7.85 -9.30
N PHE A 561 6.30 8.34 -10.55
CA PHE A 561 5.28 9.23 -11.14
C PHE A 561 3.94 8.54 -11.38
N HIS A 562 3.92 7.21 -11.56
CA HIS A 562 2.68 6.45 -11.61
C HIS A 562 2.17 6.15 -10.20
N ILE A 563 3.06 5.81 -9.27
CA ILE A 563 2.71 5.48 -7.87
C ILE A 563 1.97 6.64 -7.21
N LEU A 564 2.37 7.90 -7.48
CA LEU A 564 1.67 9.10 -7.00
C LEU A 564 0.17 9.11 -7.31
N ARG A 565 -0.27 8.50 -8.43
CA ARG A 565 -1.68 8.49 -8.84
C ARG A 565 -2.57 7.65 -7.93
N HIS A 566 -1.98 6.75 -7.14
CA HIS A 566 -2.68 5.98 -6.11
C HIS A 566 -2.68 6.69 -4.76
N LEU A 567 -2.05 7.87 -4.61
CA LEU A 567 -2.05 8.60 -3.32
C LEU A 567 -3.47 8.97 -2.85
N PRO A 568 -4.39 9.47 -3.71
CA PRO A 568 -5.76 9.78 -3.29
C PRO A 568 -6.55 8.54 -2.82
N ASP A 569 -6.29 7.35 -3.39
CA ASP A 569 -6.97 6.11 -3.00
C ASP A 569 -6.55 5.60 -1.60
N HIS A 570 -5.47 6.14 -1.03
CA HIS A 570 -4.93 5.75 0.29
C HIS A 570 -5.23 6.75 1.43
N ILE A 571 -5.99 7.82 1.15
CA ILE A 571 -6.38 8.87 2.12
C ILE A 571 -7.82 8.64 2.56
#